data_AF-A0A950H8G3-F1
#
_entry.id   AF-A0A950H8G3-F1
#
_cell.length_a   1.000
_cell.length_b   1.000
_cell.length_c   1.000
_cell.angle_alpha   90.00
_cell.angle_beta   90.00
_cell.angle_gamma   90.00
#
_symmetry.space_group_name_H-M   'P 1'
#
loop_
_entity.id
_entity.type
_entity.pdbx_description
1 polymer ?
#
loop_
_entity_poly.entity_id
_entity_poly.type
_entity_poly.pdbx_seq_one_letter_code
_entity_poly.pdbx_strand_id
1 'polypeptide(L)'
;MRILIEEGARVEIEAMFKADIAEQRALARHAINGFVTCVTEGAIERLSECLCALELTGATTQAFRAIGRGNGAPDSFRQAFVDVWISSGDHIRSEVNDEIVLKGALRRLLPHYEGASLTLYRGDSAFNRQRRTYGLSWTSNLETARDFAGRICRTFEGGSVVLKSIVSPEAIICAPALHSHAYGEKEYLVDRRKLSRVQVIERLPQISLAASAAPP
;
A
#
# COMPACT_ATOMS: atom_id res chain seq x y z
N MET A 1 -27.49 22.50 44.27
CA MET A 1 -26.08 22.96 44.20
C MET A 1 -25.15 21.91 43.62
N ARG A 2 -25.21 20.62 44.02
CA ARG A 2 -24.39 19.53 43.46
C ARG A 2 -24.61 19.27 41.94
N ILE A 3 -25.86 19.32 41.48
CA ILE A 3 -26.26 19.06 40.07
C ILE A 3 -25.73 20.14 39.10
N LEU A 4 -25.70 21.40 39.51
CA LEU A 4 -25.23 22.51 38.66
C LEU A 4 -23.70 22.52 38.48
N ILE A 5 -22.96 21.98 39.45
CA ILE A 5 -21.49 21.82 39.37
C ILE A 5 -21.14 20.69 38.38
N GLU A 6 -21.95 19.63 38.33
CA GLU A 6 -21.78 18.52 37.37
C GLU A 6 -22.11 18.93 35.93
N GLU A 7 -23.13 19.77 35.72
CA GLU A 7 -23.46 20.31 34.40
C GLU A 7 -22.41 21.31 33.87
N GLY A 8 -21.89 22.20 34.73
CA GLY A 8 -20.83 23.13 34.34
C GLY A 8 -19.53 22.42 33.94
N ALA A 9 -19.10 21.44 34.74
CA ALA A 9 -17.93 20.62 34.43
C ALA A 9 -18.10 19.82 33.13
N ARG A 10 -19.31 19.32 32.85
CA ARG A 10 -19.60 18.60 31.61
C ARG A 10 -19.50 19.49 30.37
N VAL A 11 -19.96 20.73 30.45
CA VAL A 11 -19.88 21.70 29.33
C VAL A 11 -18.42 22.09 29.05
N GLU A 12 -17.61 22.31 30.10
CA GLU A 12 -16.18 22.61 29.94
C GLU A 12 -15.41 21.43 29.35
N ILE A 13 -15.67 20.21 29.81
CA ILE A 13 -15.08 18.99 29.26
C ILE A 13 -15.46 18.83 27.77
N GLU A 14 -16.72 19.04 27.42
CA GLU A 14 -17.18 18.96 26.02
C GLU A 14 -16.52 20.03 25.13
N ALA A 15 -16.37 21.27 25.63
CA ALA A 15 -15.68 22.34 24.91
C ALA A 15 -14.20 22.02 24.70
N MET A 16 -13.53 21.47 25.73
CA MET A 16 -12.13 21.04 25.66
C MET A 16 -11.94 19.93 24.62
N PHE A 17 -12.79 18.89 24.63
CA PHE A 17 -12.75 17.84 23.61
C PHE A 17 -13.00 18.38 22.19
N LYS A 18 -13.93 19.31 22.02
CA LYS A 18 -14.17 19.95 20.71
C LYS A 18 -12.97 20.74 20.23
N ALA A 19 -12.31 21.49 21.12
CA ALA A 19 -11.12 22.26 20.79
C ALA A 19 -9.96 21.34 20.39
N ASP A 20 -9.69 20.28 21.15
CA ASP A 20 -8.66 19.29 20.83
C ASP A 20 -8.92 18.62 19.47
N ILE A 21 -10.16 18.18 19.21
CA ILE A 21 -10.53 17.63 17.89
C ILE A 21 -10.31 18.65 16.76
N ALA A 22 -10.61 19.93 16.99
CA ALA A 22 -10.42 20.98 15.99
C ALA A 22 -8.94 21.24 15.71
N GLU A 23 -8.09 21.22 16.75
CA GLU A 23 -6.64 21.32 16.66
C GLU A 23 -6.03 20.14 15.90
N GLN A 24 -6.38 18.90 16.28
CA GLN A 24 -5.92 17.69 15.57
C GLN A 24 -6.31 17.73 14.09
N ARG A 25 -7.53 18.18 13.78
CA ARG A 25 -7.96 18.36 12.38
C ARG A 25 -7.17 19.46 11.66
N ALA A 26 -6.77 20.52 12.36
CA ALA A 26 -5.93 21.57 11.77
C ALA A 26 -4.53 21.06 11.46
N LEU A 27 -3.91 20.31 12.38
CA LEU A 27 -2.62 19.67 12.20
C LEU A 27 -2.65 18.68 11.03
N ALA A 28 -3.65 17.80 10.98
CA ALA A 28 -3.83 16.86 9.87
C ALA A 28 -3.98 17.59 8.52
N ARG A 29 -4.78 18.66 8.45
CA ARG A 29 -4.91 19.48 7.22
C ARG A 29 -3.57 20.10 6.82
N HIS A 30 -2.80 20.59 7.78
CA HIS A 30 -1.49 21.16 7.51
C HIS A 30 -0.53 20.11 6.95
N ALA A 31 -0.46 18.93 7.57
CA ALA A 31 0.37 17.82 7.10
C ALA A 31 -0.03 17.33 5.70
N ILE A 32 -1.33 17.19 5.43
CA ILE A 32 -1.85 16.83 4.10
C ILE A 32 -1.41 17.85 3.06
N ASN A 33 -1.62 19.15 3.31
CA ASN A 33 -1.25 20.20 2.38
C ASN A 33 0.27 20.23 2.15
N GLY A 34 1.07 20.09 3.22
CA GLY A 34 2.52 20.02 3.12
C GLY A 34 3.00 18.87 2.24
N PHE A 35 2.44 17.67 2.43
CA PHE A 35 2.75 16.50 1.60
C PHE A 35 2.33 16.71 0.14
N VAL A 36 1.11 17.23 -0.10
CA VAL A 36 0.64 17.49 -1.48
C VAL A 36 1.57 18.48 -2.17
N THR A 37 1.91 19.60 -1.53
CA THR A 37 2.85 20.60 -2.05
C THR A 37 4.21 19.97 -2.33
N CYS A 38 4.78 19.22 -1.37
CA CYS A 38 6.05 18.52 -1.53
C CYS A 38 6.08 17.64 -2.78
N VAL A 39 5.03 16.84 -2.99
CA VAL A 39 4.90 15.96 -4.15
C VAL A 39 4.75 16.77 -5.45
N THR A 40 3.90 17.80 -5.47
CA THR A 40 3.62 18.57 -6.69
C THR A 40 4.78 19.45 -7.13
N GLU A 41 5.57 19.97 -6.18
CA GLU A 41 6.75 20.80 -6.45
C GLU A 41 8.01 19.95 -6.68
N GLY A 42 7.96 18.65 -6.40
CA GLY A 42 9.11 17.75 -6.54
C GLY A 42 10.17 17.92 -5.45
N ALA A 43 9.78 18.42 -4.27
CA ALA A 43 10.67 18.69 -3.13
C ALA A 43 11.02 17.40 -2.36
N ILE A 44 11.79 16.51 -2.99
CA ILE A 44 12.12 15.16 -2.49
C ILE A 44 12.83 15.19 -1.14
N GLU A 45 13.65 16.20 -0.89
CA GLU A 45 14.39 16.42 0.36
C GLU A 45 13.45 16.62 1.57
N ARG A 46 12.21 17.05 1.34
CA ARG A 46 11.19 17.25 2.37
C ARG A 46 10.27 16.05 2.54
N LEU A 47 10.40 15.01 1.72
CA LEU A 47 9.46 13.89 1.70
C LEU A 47 9.43 13.13 3.02
N SER A 48 10.59 12.86 3.61
CA SER A 48 10.69 12.14 4.89
C SER A 48 9.97 12.90 6.02
N GLU A 49 10.19 14.21 6.11
CA GLU A 49 9.50 15.07 7.08
C GLU A 49 7.98 15.06 6.86
N CYS A 50 7.54 15.17 5.59
CA CYS A 50 6.12 15.16 5.27
C CYS A 50 5.46 13.81 5.62
N LEU A 51 6.11 12.68 5.34
CA LEU A 51 5.60 11.35 5.70
C LEU A 51 5.50 11.20 7.23
N CYS A 52 6.53 11.60 7.96
CA CYS A 52 6.51 11.60 9.43
C CYS A 52 5.36 12.46 9.99
N ALA A 53 5.13 13.65 9.44
CA ALA A 53 4.03 14.51 9.85
C ALA A 53 2.65 13.88 9.59
N LEU A 54 2.49 13.14 8.48
CA LEU A 54 1.26 12.41 8.18
C LEU A 54 1.00 11.28 9.18
N GLU A 55 2.04 10.53 9.55
CA GLU A 55 1.96 9.45 10.53
C GLU A 55 1.57 9.99 11.91
N LEU A 56 2.26 11.04 12.39
CA LEU A 56 1.99 11.68 13.67
C LEU A 56 0.56 12.25 13.78
N THR A 57 -0.04 12.60 12.64
CA THR A 57 -1.40 13.16 12.58
C THR A 57 -2.47 12.15 12.13
N GLY A 58 -2.10 10.90 11.84
CA GLY A 58 -3.01 9.87 11.32
C GLY A 58 -3.66 10.25 9.98
N ALA A 59 -2.98 11.06 9.17
CA ALA A 59 -3.55 11.72 7.99
C ALA A 59 -3.10 11.08 6.65
N THR A 60 -2.35 9.98 6.69
CA THR A 60 -1.73 9.33 5.53
C THR A 60 -2.75 8.94 4.46
N THR A 61 -3.87 8.33 4.85
CA THR A 61 -4.93 7.92 3.92
C THR A 61 -5.53 9.13 3.18
N GLN A 62 -5.78 10.23 3.88
CA GLN A 62 -6.37 11.45 3.33
C GLN A 62 -5.40 12.14 2.38
N ALA A 63 -4.10 12.16 2.71
CA ALA A 63 -3.05 12.71 1.86
C ALA A 63 -2.90 11.92 0.56
N PHE A 64 -2.84 10.59 0.63
CA PHE A 64 -2.79 9.74 -0.56
C PHE A 64 -4.05 9.88 -1.42
N ARG A 65 -5.22 10.04 -0.78
CA ARG A 65 -6.47 10.32 -1.50
C ARG A 65 -6.41 11.67 -2.23
N ALA A 66 -5.81 12.69 -1.63
CA ALA A 66 -5.62 13.99 -2.25
C ALA A 66 -4.68 13.89 -3.47
N ILE A 67 -3.54 13.22 -3.33
CA ILE A 67 -2.62 12.95 -4.46
C ILE A 67 -3.33 12.20 -5.59
N GLY A 68 -4.08 11.13 -5.29
CA GLY A 68 -4.77 10.34 -6.31
C GLY A 68 -5.81 11.14 -7.13
N ARG A 69 -6.33 12.25 -6.58
CA ARG A 69 -7.29 13.15 -7.23
C ARG A 69 -6.65 14.38 -7.88
N GLY A 70 -5.45 14.75 -7.46
CA GLY A 70 -4.75 15.95 -7.89
C GLY A 70 -3.82 15.74 -9.09
N ASN A 71 -2.90 16.68 -9.25
CA ASN A 71 -1.82 16.60 -10.23
C ASN A 71 -0.80 15.53 -9.82
N GLY A 72 -0.15 14.93 -10.84
CA GLY A 72 0.94 13.98 -10.61
C GLY A 72 2.19 14.66 -10.08
N ALA A 73 3.11 13.85 -9.53
CA ALA A 73 4.44 14.32 -9.21
C ALA A 73 5.27 14.55 -10.49
N PRO A 74 6.23 15.48 -10.49
CA PRO A 74 7.23 15.58 -11.55
C PRO A 74 7.99 14.27 -11.73
N ASP A 75 8.50 14.00 -12.94
CA ASP A 75 9.12 12.70 -13.24
C ASP A 75 10.38 12.41 -12.41
N SER A 76 11.16 13.44 -12.07
CA SER A 76 12.30 13.31 -11.15
C SER A 76 11.88 12.84 -9.76
N PHE A 77 10.78 13.39 -9.24
CA PHE A 77 10.21 12.98 -7.96
C PHE A 77 9.69 11.55 -8.03
N ARG A 78 8.99 11.19 -9.11
CA ARG A 78 8.50 9.82 -9.32
C ARG A 78 9.63 8.81 -9.29
N GLN A 79 10.72 9.12 -9.99
CA GLN A 79 11.89 8.25 -10.02
C GLN A 79 12.50 8.08 -8.63
N ALA A 80 12.62 9.16 -7.85
CA ALA A 80 13.12 9.07 -6.47
C ALA A 80 12.15 8.33 -5.53
N PHE A 81 10.83 8.44 -5.75
CA PHE A 81 9.82 7.77 -4.94
C PHE A 81 9.86 6.23 -5.10
N VAL A 82 10.50 5.70 -6.16
CA VAL A 82 10.75 4.27 -6.30
C VAL A 82 11.56 3.73 -5.11
N ASP A 83 12.61 4.44 -4.68
CA ASP A 83 13.44 4.00 -3.56
C ASP A 83 12.68 4.05 -2.23
N VAL A 84 11.78 5.02 -2.08
CA VAL A 84 10.86 5.11 -0.95
C VAL A 84 9.88 3.93 -0.94
N TRP A 85 9.34 3.56 -2.11
CA TRP A 85 8.48 2.40 -2.23
C TRP A 85 9.21 1.10 -1.92
N ILE A 86 10.44 0.93 -2.40
CA ILE A 86 11.24 -0.29 -2.15
C ILE A 86 11.58 -0.42 -0.66
N SER A 87 11.97 0.68 -0.01
CA SER A 87 12.38 0.67 1.40
C SER A 87 11.19 0.61 2.38
N SER A 88 10.07 1.25 2.03
CA SER A 88 8.98 1.54 2.97
C SER A 88 7.59 1.18 2.44
N GLY A 89 7.50 0.45 1.32
CA GLY A 89 6.22 0.14 0.66
C GLY A 89 5.26 -0.67 1.51
N ASP A 90 5.77 -1.55 2.37
CA ASP A 90 4.97 -2.31 3.34
C ASP A 90 4.34 -1.39 4.40
N HIS A 91 5.13 -0.45 4.92
CA HIS A 91 4.69 0.55 5.90
C HIS A 91 3.66 1.51 5.28
N ILE A 92 3.93 2.06 4.10
CA ILE A 92 2.98 2.90 3.35
C ILE A 92 1.66 2.16 3.10
N ARG A 93 1.73 0.87 2.75
CA ARG A 93 0.54 0.03 2.58
C ARG A 93 -0.27 -0.09 3.88
N SER A 94 0.39 -0.27 5.01
CA SER A 94 -0.24 -0.34 6.34
C SER A 94 -0.90 1.00 6.72
N GLU A 95 -0.20 2.11 6.56
CA GLU A 95 -0.69 3.45 6.93
C GLU A 95 -1.85 3.94 6.05
N VAL A 96 -1.85 3.59 4.76
CA VAL A 96 -2.95 3.96 3.86
C VAL A 96 -4.17 3.06 4.07
N ASN A 97 -3.98 1.76 4.34
CA ASN A 97 -5.03 0.77 4.63
C ASN A 97 -6.29 0.81 3.72
N ASP A 98 -6.15 1.32 2.50
CA ASP A 98 -7.21 1.45 1.51
C ASP A 98 -6.58 1.24 0.13
N GLU A 99 -6.74 0.03 -0.42
CA GLU A 99 -6.11 -0.35 -1.68
C GLU A 99 -6.55 0.54 -2.86
N ILE A 100 -7.79 1.05 -2.83
CA ILE A 100 -8.31 1.89 -3.92
C ILE A 100 -7.60 3.25 -3.88
N VAL A 101 -7.48 3.85 -2.70
CA VAL A 101 -6.75 5.09 -2.48
C VAL A 101 -5.28 4.92 -2.83
N LEU A 102 -4.65 3.87 -2.32
CA LEU A 102 -3.23 3.59 -2.55
C LEU A 102 -2.92 3.49 -4.05
N LYS A 103 -3.68 2.68 -4.81
CA LYS A 103 -3.47 2.54 -6.26
C LYS A 103 -3.63 3.86 -7.01
N GLY A 104 -4.61 4.67 -6.62
CA GLY A 104 -4.83 5.99 -7.19
C GLY A 104 -3.62 6.90 -6.99
N ALA A 105 -3.08 6.92 -5.77
CA ALA A 105 -1.90 7.69 -5.42
C ALA A 105 -0.62 7.17 -6.11
N LEU A 106 -0.39 5.85 -6.12
CA LEU A 106 0.80 5.25 -6.72
C LEU A 106 0.92 5.55 -8.22
N ARG A 107 -0.20 5.63 -8.96
CA ARG A 107 -0.20 6.09 -10.36
C ARG A 107 0.26 7.54 -10.54
N ARG A 108 0.26 8.35 -9.48
CA ARG A 108 0.73 9.73 -9.49
C ARG A 108 2.15 9.86 -8.97
N LEU A 109 2.53 8.98 -8.04
CA LEU A 109 3.79 8.99 -7.30
C LEU A 109 4.90 8.14 -7.93
N LEU A 110 4.57 7.14 -8.74
CA LEU A 110 5.57 6.25 -9.34
C LEU A 110 5.69 6.46 -10.86
N PRO A 111 6.84 6.09 -11.46
CA PRO A 111 7.00 6.05 -12.91
C PRO A 111 5.97 5.08 -13.51
N HIS A 112 5.38 5.50 -14.62
CA HIS A 112 4.39 4.68 -15.31
C HIS A 112 5.09 3.53 -16.03
N TYR A 113 4.44 2.37 -16.08
CA TYR A 113 4.91 1.27 -16.90
C TYR A 113 4.58 1.52 -18.38
N GLU A 114 5.61 1.51 -19.24
CA GLU A 114 5.48 1.74 -20.70
C GLU A 114 5.83 0.51 -21.55
N GLY A 115 6.11 -0.63 -20.91
CA GLY A 115 6.49 -1.85 -21.60
C GLY A 115 5.30 -2.62 -22.21
N ALA A 116 5.59 -3.77 -22.79
CA ALA A 116 4.59 -4.66 -23.38
C ALA A 116 3.77 -5.43 -22.33
N SER A 117 2.75 -6.17 -22.77
CA SER A 117 2.07 -7.12 -21.90
C SER A 117 3.05 -8.18 -21.38
N LEU A 118 2.94 -8.56 -20.11
CA LEU A 118 3.84 -9.53 -19.48
C LEU A 118 3.07 -10.70 -18.86
N THR A 119 3.70 -11.87 -18.85
CA THR A 119 3.26 -12.95 -17.97
C THR A 119 3.84 -12.69 -16.58
N LEU A 120 2.95 -12.49 -15.61
CA LEU A 120 3.31 -12.24 -14.22
C LEU A 120 2.74 -13.31 -13.30
N TYR A 121 3.40 -13.47 -12.16
CA TYR A 121 3.11 -14.45 -11.12
C TYR A 121 2.93 -13.78 -9.77
N ARG A 122 2.20 -14.43 -8.88
CA ARG A 122 2.03 -13.99 -7.50
C ARG A 122 1.73 -15.17 -6.58
N GLY A 123 2.47 -15.27 -5.48
CA GLY A 123 2.05 -16.08 -4.34
C GLY A 123 0.99 -15.33 -3.55
N ASP A 124 -0.13 -15.98 -3.23
CA ASP A 124 -1.20 -15.35 -2.44
C ASP A 124 -1.93 -16.40 -1.58
N SER A 125 -2.76 -15.95 -0.64
CA SER A 125 -3.59 -16.85 0.16
C SER A 125 -4.69 -17.49 -0.69
N ALA A 126 -5.08 -18.72 -0.35
CA ALA A 126 -6.24 -19.37 -0.96
C ALA A 126 -7.52 -18.56 -0.75
N PHE A 127 -7.63 -17.88 0.40
CA PHE A 127 -8.71 -16.94 0.73
C PHE A 127 -8.81 -15.78 -0.27
N ASN A 128 -7.69 -15.09 -0.53
CA ASN A 128 -7.67 -13.99 -1.51
C ASN A 128 -8.01 -14.48 -2.90
N ARG A 129 -7.62 -15.71 -3.25
CA ARG A 129 -8.04 -16.32 -4.51
C ARG A 129 -9.53 -16.57 -4.60
N GLN A 130 -10.18 -17.05 -3.54
CA GLN A 130 -11.62 -17.25 -3.52
C GLN A 130 -12.37 -15.94 -3.76
N ARG A 131 -11.89 -14.84 -3.18
CA ARG A 131 -12.52 -13.51 -3.24
C ARG A 131 -12.02 -12.61 -4.37
N ARG A 132 -11.00 -13.05 -5.12
CA ARG A 132 -10.29 -12.27 -6.13
C ARG A 132 -9.72 -10.95 -5.58
N THR A 133 -9.27 -10.97 -4.32
CA THR A 133 -8.68 -9.84 -3.60
C THR A 133 -7.15 -9.91 -3.59
N TYR A 134 -6.56 -10.10 -4.76
CA TYR A 134 -5.11 -10.21 -4.91
C TYR A 134 -4.39 -8.91 -4.51
N GLY A 135 -3.22 -9.02 -3.89
CA GLY A 135 -2.38 -7.86 -3.59
C GLY A 135 -1.72 -7.23 -4.84
N LEU A 136 -1.11 -6.06 -4.65
CA LEU A 136 -0.53 -5.24 -5.72
C LEU A 136 0.76 -5.83 -6.31
N SER A 137 1.59 -6.47 -5.50
CA SER A 137 2.93 -6.91 -5.92
C SER A 137 2.86 -8.22 -6.70
N TRP A 138 3.24 -8.18 -7.97
CA TRP A 138 3.41 -9.32 -8.86
C TRP A 138 4.87 -9.39 -9.30
N THR A 139 5.30 -10.54 -9.81
CA THR A 139 6.69 -10.74 -10.24
C THR A 139 6.73 -11.42 -11.60
N SER A 140 7.75 -11.12 -12.41
CA SER A 140 8.03 -11.89 -13.62
C SER A 140 8.79 -13.21 -13.33
N ASN A 141 9.22 -13.43 -12.09
CA ASN A 141 9.91 -14.64 -11.65
C ASN A 141 8.94 -15.61 -10.95
N LEU A 142 8.70 -16.77 -11.57
CA LEU A 142 7.83 -17.80 -11.00
C LEU A 142 8.35 -18.31 -9.64
N GLU A 143 9.66 -18.43 -9.47
CA GLU A 143 10.23 -18.98 -8.24
C GLU A 143 10.01 -18.03 -7.06
N THR A 144 10.17 -16.72 -7.27
CA THR A 144 9.83 -15.71 -6.27
C THR A 144 8.37 -15.81 -5.83
N ALA A 145 7.44 -16.09 -6.76
CA ALA A 145 6.03 -16.29 -6.42
C ALA A 145 5.80 -17.58 -5.62
N ARG A 146 6.51 -18.67 -5.94
CA ARG A 146 6.48 -19.93 -5.18
C ARG A 146 7.03 -19.77 -3.78
N ASP A 147 8.21 -19.16 -3.63
CA ASP A 147 8.85 -18.90 -2.34
C ASP A 147 7.92 -18.10 -1.43
N PHE A 148 7.26 -17.07 -1.97
CA PHE A 148 6.27 -16.31 -1.23
C PHE A 148 5.09 -17.20 -0.80
N ALA A 149 4.49 -17.96 -1.74
CA ALA A 149 3.38 -18.85 -1.44
C ALA A 149 3.76 -19.91 -0.38
N GLY A 150 4.96 -20.50 -0.46
CA GLY A 150 5.49 -21.47 0.49
C GLY A 150 5.70 -20.91 1.89
N ARG A 151 6.13 -19.63 1.99
CA ARG A 151 6.25 -18.96 3.29
C ARG A 151 4.90 -18.72 3.95
N ILE A 152 3.87 -18.35 3.17
CA ILE A 152 2.56 -17.99 3.72
C ILE A 152 1.56 -19.16 3.82
N CYS A 153 1.84 -20.33 3.23
CA CYS A 153 0.88 -21.46 3.24
C CYS A 153 0.50 -21.92 4.66
N ARG A 154 1.38 -21.66 5.64
CA ARG A 154 1.20 -22.03 7.05
C ARG A 154 0.28 -21.08 7.82
N THR A 155 0.14 -19.83 7.36
CA THR A 155 -0.54 -18.76 8.10
C THR A 155 -1.96 -18.50 7.65
N PHE A 156 -2.41 -19.11 6.54
CA PHE A 156 -3.74 -18.88 5.99
C PHE A 156 -4.58 -20.16 5.95
N GLU A 157 -5.84 -20.04 6.35
CA GLU A 157 -6.84 -21.09 6.22
C GLU A 157 -6.99 -21.50 4.74
N GLY A 158 -6.93 -22.81 4.47
CA GLY A 158 -6.96 -23.34 3.10
C GLY A 158 -5.64 -23.20 2.33
N GLY A 159 -4.58 -22.71 2.98
CA GLY A 159 -3.22 -22.64 2.45
C GLY A 159 -2.99 -21.46 1.52
N SER A 160 -2.08 -21.64 0.57
CA SER A 160 -1.70 -20.62 -0.40
C SER A 160 -1.76 -21.14 -1.83
N VAL A 161 -1.64 -20.22 -2.77
CA VAL A 161 -1.70 -20.50 -4.19
C VAL A 161 -0.64 -19.72 -4.93
N VAL A 162 -0.17 -20.28 -6.04
CA VAL A 162 0.61 -19.54 -7.03
C VAL A 162 -0.31 -19.19 -8.19
N LEU A 163 -0.38 -17.89 -8.46
CA LEU A 163 -1.21 -17.29 -9.49
C LEU A 163 -0.37 -16.95 -10.72
N LYS A 164 -1.00 -17.02 -11.90
CA LYS A 164 -0.43 -16.59 -13.18
C LYS A 164 -1.46 -15.75 -13.93
N SER A 165 -1.01 -14.65 -14.54
CA SER A 165 -1.82 -13.86 -15.46
C SER A 165 -0.96 -13.31 -16.59
N ILE A 166 -1.54 -13.13 -17.76
CA ILE A 166 -1.03 -12.17 -18.74
C ILE A 166 -1.60 -10.81 -18.31
N VAL A 167 -0.73 -9.85 -18.06
CA VAL A 167 -1.06 -8.53 -17.52
C VAL A 167 -0.75 -7.50 -18.59
N SER A 168 -1.77 -6.75 -19.00
CA SER A 168 -1.65 -5.69 -19.99
C SER A 168 -0.99 -4.45 -19.37
N PRO A 169 -0.35 -3.58 -20.19
CA PRO A 169 0.31 -2.38 -19.71
C PRO A 169 -0.62 -1.48 -18.89
N GLU A 170 -1.91 -1.36 -19.27
CA GLU A 170 -2.84 -0.51 -18.51
C GLU A 170 -3.13 -1.02 -17.08
N ALA A 171 -2.90 -2.31 -16.81
CA ALA A 171 -3.05 -2.92 -15.51
C ALA A 171 -1.79 -2.75 -14.64
N ILE A 172 -0.63 -2.51 -15.23
CA ILE A 172 0.64 -2.30 -14.51
C ILE A 172 0.74 -0.82 -14.14
N ILE A 173 0.93 -0.54 -12.85
CA ILE A 173 1.11 0.81 -12.31
C ILE A 173 2.56 1.25 -12.53
N CYS A 174 3.49 0.42 -12.09
CA CYS A 174 4.93 0.66 -12.13
C CYS A 174 5.66 -0.69 -12.14
N ALA A 175 6.90 -0.72 -12.62
CA ALA A 175 7.80 -1.85 -12.51
C ALA A 175 9.06 -1.44 -11.73
N PRO A 176 9.05 -1.41 -10.38
CA PRO A 176 10.18 -0.95 -9.58
C PRO A 176 11.51 -1.60 -9.95
N ALA A 177 11.48 -2.88 -10.37
CA ALA A 177 12.66 -3.62 -10.81
C ALA A 177 13.33 -3.09 -12.10
N LEU A 178 12.68 -2.22 -12.86
CA LEU A 178 13.28 -1.53 -14.02
C LEU A 178 13.96 -0.21 -13.64
N HIS A 179 13.69 0.29 -12.44
CA HIS A 179 14.09 1.61 -11.97
C HIS A 179 15.14 1.56 -10.86
N SER A 180 15.29 0.42 -10.19
CA SER A 180 16.27 0.20 -9.13
C SER A 180 16.88 -1.19 -9.27
N HIS A 181 18.19 -1.30 -8.98
CA HIS A 181 18.90 -2.58 -8.92
C HIS A 181 18.64 -3.34 -7.60
N ALA A 182 17.77 -2.81 -6.73
CA ALA A 182 17.42 -3.43 -5.47
C ALA A 182 16.65 -4.75 -5.69
N TYR A 183 17.34 -5.85 -5.37
CA TYR A 183 16.84 -7.22 -5.19
C TYR A 183 16.15 -7.91 -6.38
N GLY A 184 16.52 -9.18 -6.59
CA GLY A 184 16.10 -10.04 -7.71
C GLY A 184 14.62 -10.46 -7.72
N GLU A 185 13.75 -9.75 -6.99
CA GLU A 185 12.32 -10.04 -6.90
C GLU A 185 11.57 -9.75 -8.21
N LYS A 186 12.14 -8.91 -9.08
CA LYS A 186 11.55 -8.52 -10.36
C LYS A 186 10.08 -8.06 -10.22
N GLU A 187 9.82 -7.17 -9.26
CA GLU A 187 8.49 -6.69 -8.87
C GLU A 187 7.83 -5.82 -9.97
N TYR A 188 6.52 -6.01 -10.11
CA TYR A 188 5.57 -5.20 -10.86
C TYR A 188 4.36 -4.90 -9.98
N LEU A 189 3.97 -3.63 -9.91
CA LEU A 189 2.77 -3.22 -9.19
C LEU A 189 1.56 -3.28 -10.11
N VAL A 190 0.54 -4.03 -9.75
CA VAL A 190 -0.59 -4.37 -10.62
C VAL A 190 -1.92 -3.92 -9.99
N ASP A 191 -2.75 -3.24 -10.78
CA ASP A 191 -4.14 -2.97 -10.44
C ASP A 191 -5.02 -4.18 -10.78
N ARG A 192 -5.30 -5.01 -9.78
CA ARG A 192 -6.08 -6.25 -9.95
C ARG A 192 -7.43 -6.07 -10.64
N ARG A 193 -8.03 -4.87 -10.57
CA ARG A 193 -9.34 -4.58 -11.19
C ARG A 193 -9.29 -4.60 -12.72
N LYS A 194 -8.08 -4.46 -13.27
CA LYS A 194 -7.81 -4.50 -14.70
C LYS A 194 -7.29 -5.86 -15.17
N LEU A 195 -7.22 -6.86 -14.29
CA LEU A 195 -6.85 -8.21 -14.67
C LEU A 195 -8.02 -8.93 -15.33
N SER A 196 -7.76 -9.58 -16.45
CA SER A 196 -8.75 -10.36 -17.19
C SER A 196 -8.85 -11.79 -16.66
N ARG A 197 -7.78 -12.59 -16.80
CA ARG A 197 -7.77 -14.02 -16.45
C ARG A 197 -6.60 -14.37 -15.53
N VAL A 198 -6.93 -14.58 -14.26
CA VAL A 198 -5.99 -15.10 -13.26
C VAL A 198 -6.16 -16.61 -13.10
N GLN A 199 -5.10 -17.35 -13.41
CA GLN A 199 -5.03 -18.80 -13.31
C GLN A 199 -4.35 -19.20 -12.00
N VAL A 200 -4.84 -20.28 -11.38
CA VAL A 200 -4.10 -20.96 -10.32
C VAL A 200 -3.24 -22.01 -11.00
N ILE A 201 -1.93 -21.90 -10.85
CA ILE A 201 -0.98 -22.85 -11.43
C ILE A 201 -0.42 -23.81 -10.38
N GLU A 202 -0.56 -23.48 -9.10
CA GLU A 202 -0.14 -24.32 -7.98
C GLU A 202 -1.00 -24.03 -6.75
N ARG A 203 -1.26 -25.08 -5.95
CA ARG A 203 -1.90 -24.97 -4.64
C ARG A 203 -1.01 -25.62 -3.60
N LEU A 204 -0.69 -24.88 -2.55
CA LEU A 204 0.07 -25.37 -1.41
C LEU A 204 -0.92 -25.50 -0.25
N PRO A 205 -1.25 -26.74 0.18
CA PRO A 205 -2.24 -26.94 1.23
C PRO A 205 -1.77 -26.30 2.53
N GLN A 206 -2.73 -25.95 3.38
CA GLN A 206 -2.41 -25.53 4.73
C GLN A 206 -1.68 -26.66 5.44
N ILE A 207 -0.48 -26.37 5.94
CA ILE A 207 0.27 -27.32 6.75
C ILE A 207 -0.29 -27.22 8.18
N SER A 208 -0.57 -28.35 8.82
CA SER A 208 -1.00 -28.35 10.21
C SER A 208 0.09 -27.78 11.11
N LEU A 209 -0.28 -27.18 12.25
CA LEU A 209 0.67 -26.71 13.26
C LEU A 209 1.67 -27.81 13.67
N ALA A 210 1.22 -29.06 13.76
CA ALA A 210 2.07 -30.21 14.07
C ALA A 210 3.11 -30.50 12.96
N ALA A 211 2.73 -30.43 11.69
CA ALA A 211 3.65 -30.63 10.56
C ALA A 211 4.59 -29.42 10.34
N SER A 212 4.23 -28.23 10.85
CA SER A 212 5.08 -27.03 10.83
C SER A 212 6.23 -27.07 11.84
N ALA A 213 6.12 -27.85 12.91
CA ALA A 213 7.10 -27.95 13.99
C ALA A 213 8.16 -29.05 13.76
N ALA A 214 8.03 -29.85 12.71
CA ALA A 214 9.04 -30.83 12.34
C ALA A 214 10.26 -30.12 11.70
N PRO A 215 11.50 -30.48 12.09
CA PRO A 215 12.69 -29.98 11.42
C PRO A 215 12.72 -30.45 9.95
N PRO A 216 13.40 -29.69 9.06
CA PRO A 216 13.49 -30.00 7.64
C PRO A 216 14.16 -31.36 7.35
#